data_AF-A0A6N0HYW5-F1
#
_entry.id   AF-A0A6N0HYW5-F1
#
_cell.length_a   1.000
_cell.length_b   1.000
_cell.length_c   1.000
_cell.angle_alpha   90.00
_cell.angle_beta   90.00
_cell.angle_gamma   90.00
#
_symmetry.space_group_name_H-M   'P 1'
#
loop_
_entity.id
_entity.type
_entity.pdbx_description
1 polymer ?
#
loop_
_entity_poly.entity_id
_entity_poly.type
_entity_poly.pdbx_seq_one_letter_code
_entity_poly.pdbx_strand_id
1 'polypeptide(L)' 'MSKQWSVNLNSVRTLKEAQALVQRYQKLGLDAVHTTTQIEKRTWYRVRIETWRATKAPHSLPKPRTQSGAG' A
#
# COMPACT_ATOMS: atom_id res chain seq x y z
N MET A 1 0.75 -22.04 -8.30
CA MET A 1 1.45 -20.81 -7.87
C MET A 1 0.41 -19.77 -7.47
N SER A 2 0.36 -19.34 -6.22
CA SER A 2 -0.57 -18.29 -5.77
C SER A 2 -0.07 -16.91 -6.18
N LYS A 3 -0.92 -16.07 -6.78
CA LYS A 3 -0.58 -14.67 -7.09
C LYS A 3 -0.39 -13.89 -5.79
N GLN A 4 0.79 -13.31 -5.59
CA GLN A 4 1.06 -12.36 -4.51
C GLN A 4 0.71 -10.96 -4.98
N TRP A 5 -0.05 -10.23 -4.16
CA TRP A 5 -0.43 -8.86 -4.45
C TRP A 5 0.31 -7.93 -3.49
N SER A 6 0.64 -6.73 -3.97
CA SER A 6 1.19 -5.66 -3.15
C SER A 6 0.53 -4.35 -3.58
N VAL A 7 0.41 -3.42 -2.63
CA VAL A 7 -0.14 -2.08 -2.90
C VAL A 7 1.00 -1.09 -2.82
N ASN A 8 1.29 -0.42 -3.94
CA ASN A 8 2.26 0.68 -3.96
C ASN A 8 1.59 1.94 -3.40
N LEU A 9 2.14 2.49 -2.31
CA LEU A 9 1.64 3.69 -1.66
C LEU A 9 2.29 4.96 -2.21
N ASN A 10 3.62 4.94 -2.36
CA ASN A 10 4.40 6.11 -2.76
C ASN A 10 5.59 5.71 -3.64
N SER A 11 6.07 6.66 -4.42
CA SER A 11 7.33 6.55 -5.16
C SER A 11 8.11 7.84 -4.99
N VAL A 12 9.26 7.76 -4.33
CA VAL A 12 10.08 8.92 -3.96
C VAL A 12 11.47 8.83 -4.58
N ARG A 13 12.21 9.94 -4.56
CA ARG A 13 13.52 10.07 -5.23
C ARG A 13 14.69 9.76 -4.33
N THR A 14 14.48 9.73 -3.01
CA THR A 14 15.56 9.51 -2.04
C THR A 14 15.27 8.34 -1.12
N LEU A 15 16.33 7.62 -0.74
CA LEU A 15 16.24 6.52 0.21
C LEU A 15 15.74 6.99 1.59
N LYS A 16 16.19 8.18 2.03
CA LYS A 16 15.82 8.78 3.32
C LYS A 16 14.30 9.01 3.43
N GLU A 17 13.68 9.56 2.39
CA GLU A 17 12.22 9.75 2.36
C GLU A 17 11.48 8.41 2.39
N ALA A 18 11.95 7.41 1.64
CA ALA A 18 11.34 6.10 1.61
C ALA A 18 11.38 5.43 2.99
N GLN A 19 12.51 5.52 3.70
CA GLN A 19 12.66 5.01 5.06
C GLN A 19 11.74 5.73 6.05
N ALA A 20 11.64 7.06 5.96
CA ALA A 20 10.74 7.84 6.80
C ALA A 20 9.26 7.46 6.59
N LEU A 21 8.85 7.22 5.33
CA LEU A 21 7.51 6.76 5.00
C LEU A 21 7.25 5.34 5.52
N VAL A 22 8.18 4.41 5.33
CA VAL A 22 8.09 3.04 5.87
C VAL A 22 7.89 3.08 7.39
N GLN A 23 8.71 3.84 8.12
CA GLN A 23 8.56 3.97 9.57
C GLN A 23 7.21 4.56 9.98
N ARG A 24 6.68 5.55 9.24
CA ARG A 24 5.35 6.11 9.50
C ARG A 24 4.26 5.07 9.29
N TYR A 25 4.31 4.31 8.20
CA TYR A 25 3.31 3.29 7.91
C TYR A 25 3.37 2.11 8.89
N GLN A 26 4.57 1.71 9.30
CA GLN A 26 4.74 0.68 10.34
C GLN A 26 4.19 1.13 11.69
N LYS A 27 4.36 2.41 12.06
CA LYS A 27 3.72 2.99 13.26
C LYS A 27 2.19 2.98 13.19
N LEU A 28 1.61 2.95 11.99
CA LEU A 28 0.17 2.79 11.75
C LEU A 28 -0.26 1.31 11.68
N GLY A 29 0.65 0.36 11.93
CA GLY A 29 0.37 -1.07 11.90
C GLY A 29 0.36 -1.68 10.51
N LEU A 30 0.86 -0.99 9.49
CA LEU A 30 0.97 -1.52 8.13
C LEU A 30 2.31 -2.23 7.94
N ASP A 31 2.28 -3.39 7.29
CA ASP A 31 3.49 -4.11 6.87
C ASP A 31 4.11 -3.47 5.61
N ALA A 32 4.63 -2.26 5.80
CA ALA A 32 5.22 -1.45 4.75
C ALA A 32 6.70 -1.76 4.57
N VAL A 33 7.11 -1.86 3.31
CA VAL A 33 8.49 -2.03 2.87
C VAL A 33 8.79 -1.05 1.74
N HIS A 34 10.07 -0.83 1.44
CA HIS A 34 10.47 -0.11 0.23
C HIS A 34 11.27 -1.02 -0.71
N THR A 35 11.18 -0.74 -2.00
CA THR A 35 11.99 -1.37 -3.04
C THR A 35 12.63 -0.31 -3.91
N THR A 36 13.85 -0.59 -4.36
CA THR A 36 14.57 0.27 -5.30
C THR A 36 14.28 -0.20 -6.70
N THR A 37 13.93 0.74 -7.59
CA THR A 37 13.70 0.46 -9.02
C THR A 37 14.40 1.51 -9.85
N GLN A 38 15.05 1.09 -10.93
CA GLN A 38 15.59 2.01 -11.92
C GLN A 38 14.64 2.11 -13.12
N ILE A 39 14.25 3.33 -13.47
CA ILE A 39 13.37 3.62 -14.60
C ILE A 39 14.01 4.77 -15.37
N GLU A 40 14.29 4.57 -16.65
CA GLU A 40 14.85 5.61 -17.53
C GLU A 40 16.12 6.26 -16.94
N LYS A 41 17.05 5.44 -16.43
CA LYS A 41 18.29 5.87 -15.76
C LYS A 41 18.09 6.67 -14.47
N ARG A 42 16.88 6.73 -13.93
CA ARG A 42 16.59 7.37 -12.64
C ARG A 42 16.25 6.32 -11.59
N THR A 43 16.82 6.48 -10.40
CA THR A 43 16.47 5.68 -9.22
C THR A 43 15.16 6.18 -8.63
N TRP A 44 14.30 5.23 -8.30
CA TRP A 44 13.06 5.44 -7.58
C TRP A 44 12.99 4.48 -6.40
N TYR A 45 12.45 4.96 -5.28
CA TYR A 45 12.20 4.16 -4.09
C TYR A 45 10.68 4.04 -3.92
N ARG A 46 10.16 2.85 -4.18
CA ARG A 46 8.73 2.54 -4.11
C ARG A 46 8.39 1.97 -2.75
N VAL A 47 7.52 2.65 -2.01
CA VAL A 47 7.01 2.20 -0.71
C VAL A 47 5.71 1.44 -0.94
N ARG A 48 5.64 0.20 -0.48
CA ARG A 48 4.52 -0.71 -0.71
C ARG A 48 4.13 -1.45 0.56
N ILE A 49 2.88 -1.88 0.64
CA ILE A 49 2.41 -2.83 1.66
C ILE A 49 2.51 -4.22 1.05
N GLU A 50 3.22 -5.12 1.71
CA GLU A 50 3.21 -6.53 1.34
C GLU A 50 1.96 -7.17 1.93
N THR A 51 1.03 -7.55 1.06
CA THR A 51 -0.17 -8.24 1.51
C THR A 51 0.18 -9.73 1.61
N TRP A 52 0.40 -10.24 2.82
CA TRP A 52 0.48 -11.69 3.02
C TRP A 52 -0.86 -12.30 2.64
N ARG A 53 -0.77 -13.34 1.79
CA ARG A 53 -1.83 -14.23 1.30
C ARG A 53 -3.23 -13.67 1.53
N ALA A 54 -3.83 -13.15 0.47
CA ALA A 54 -5.27 -12.92 0.42
C ALA A 54 -6.01 -14.25 0.66
N THR A 55 -6.16 -14.64 1.92
CA THR A 55 -7.12 -15.65 2.35
C THR A 55 -8.43 -14.90 2.41
N LYS A 56 -9.06 -14.79 1.24
CA LYS A 56 -10.27 -14.02 0.94
C LYS A 56 -10.08 -12.51 0.98
N ALA A 57 -10.69 -11.86 -0.01
CA ALA A 57 -10.65 -10.43 -0.26
C ALA A 57 -10.85 -9.62 1.04
N PRO A 58 -10.19 -8.45 1.19
CA PRO A 58 -10.57 -7.53 2.24
C PRO A 58 -12.07 -7.29 2.11
N HIS A 59 -12.77 -7.43 3.24
CA HIS A 59 -14.20 -7.24 3.37
C HIS A 59 -14.67 -6.15 2.41
N SER A 60 -15.67 -6.49 1.60
CA SER A 60 -16.44 -5.54 0.80
C SER A 60 -16.57 -4.26 1.60
N LEU A 61 -16.01 -3.17 1.06
CA LEU A 61 -16.15 -1.82 1.60
C LEU A 61 -17.63 -1.67 2.01
N PRO A 62 -17.92 -1.19 3.25
CA PRO A 62 -19.30 -1.04 3.69
C PRO A 62 -20.03 -0.21 2.63
N LYS A 63 -21.08 -0.80 2.06
CA LYS A 63 -21.93 -0.09 1.10
C LYS A 63 -22.37 1.21 1.77
N PRO A 64 -22.34 2.36 1.06
CA PRO A 64 -22.85 3.59 1.61
C PRO A 64 -24.26 3.34 2.12
N ARG A 65 -24.50 3.73 3.38
CA ARG A 65 -25.80 3.63 4.04
C ARG A 65 -26.82 4.25 3.11
N THR A 66 -27.70 3.44 2.53
CA THR A 66 -28.87 3.93 1.81
C THR A 66 -29.62 4.81 2.79
N GLN A 67 -29.70 6.12 2.51
CA GLN A 67 -30.66 6.99 3.16
C GLN A 67 -32.05 6.41 2.84
N SER A 68 -32.66 5.75 3.83
CA SER A 68 -34.10 5.56 3.84
C SER A 68 -34.74 6.93 3.95
N GLY A 69 -35.08 7.53 2.81
CA GLY A 69 -36.11 8.55 2.75
C GLY A 69 -37.46 7.86 2.80
N ALA A 70 -38.00 7.72 4.01
CA ALA A 70 -39.44 7.67 4.20
C ALA A 70 -39.95 9.11 4.12
N GLY A 71 -40.86 9.36 3.19
CA GLY A 71 -41.51 10.65 2.94
C GLY A 71 -42.44 10.51 1.76
#